data_AF-A0A838QUQ1-F1
#
_entry.id   AF-A0A838QUQ1-F1
#
_cell.length_a   1.000
_cell.length_b   1.000
_cell.length_c   1.000
_cell.angle_alpha   90.00
_cell.angle_beta   90.00
_cell.angle_gamma   90.00
#
_symmetry.space_group_name_H-M   'P 1'
#
loop_
_entity.id
_entity.type
_entity.pdbx_description
1 polymer ?
#
loop_
_entity_poly.entity_id
_entity_poly.type
_entity_poly.pdbx_seq_one_letter_code
_entity_poly.pdbx_strand_id
1 'polypeptide(L)'
;MSRIPLNQAELTNQGMNDRLEMSTAEIGLAVRTTNCLEERGIFTVNDLLHCTREDLLSISNFGEKTLEEVYKSLEKIGFPRPARALSRSPR
;
A
#
# COMPACT_ATOMS: atom_id res chain seq x y z
N MET A 1 25.26 -4.64 -34.59
CA MET A 1 25.22 -4.39 -33.14
C MET A 1 24.07 -3.44 -32.85
N SER A 2 22.85 -3.97 -32.72
CA SER A 2 21.66 -3.13 -32.48
C SER A 2 21.68 -2.67 -31.02
N ARG A 3 21.92 -1.38 -30.80
CA ARG A 3 21.74 -0.73 -29.49
C ARG A 3 20.23 -0.57 -29.28
N ILE A 4 19.62 -1.58 -28.69
CA ILE A 4 18.25 -1.48 -28.17
C ILE A 4 18.39 -0.70 -26.85
N PRO A 5 17.84 0.52 -26.74
CA PRO A 5 17.79 1.22 -25.47
C PRO A 5 16.80 0.46 -24.59
N LEU A 6 17.31 -0.16 -23.52
CA LEU A 6 16.48 -0.75 -22.47
C LEU A 6 15.68 0.38 -21.83
N ASN A 7 14.38 0.37 -22.05
CA ASN A 7 13.41 1.33 -21.57
C ASN A 7 13.41 1.31 -20.02
N GLN A 8 14.08 2.28 -19.40
CA GLN A 8 14.22 2.44 -17.94
C GLN A 8 12.86 2.43 -17.20
N ALA A 9 11.76 2.77 -17.89
CA ALA A 9 10.42 2.88 -17.32
C ALA A 9 9.81 1.55 -16.84
N GLU A 10 10.21 0.41 -17.41
CA GLU A 10 9.62 -0.90 -17.04
C GLU A 10 10.13 -1.37 -15.67
N LEU A 11 11.41 -1.12 -15.35
CA LEU A 11 12.03 -1.51 -14.08
C LEU A 11 11.40 -0.80 -12.88
N THR A 12 10.95 0.44 -13.06
CA THR A 12 10.31 1.22 -12.00
C THR A 12 8.92 0.69 -11.64
N ASN A 13 8.20 0.11 -12.61
CA ASN A 13 6.87 -0.42 -12.36
C ASN A 13 6.91 -1.82 -11.69
N GLN A 14 7.87 -2.66 -12.07
CA GLN A 14 8.00 -4.01 -11.48
C GLN A 14 8.29 -4.00 -9.98
N GLY A 15 9.05 -3.02 -9.48
CA GLY A 15 9.32 -2.89 -8.05
C GLY A 15 8.09 -2.53 -7.21
N MET A 16 7.08 -1.89 -7.80
CA MET A 16 5.84 -1.52 -7.09
C MET A 16 4.94 -2.75 -6.89
N ASN A 17 4.88 -3.65 -7.88
CA ASN A 17 4.06 -4.86 -7.79
C ASN A 17 4.53 -5.81 -6.68
N ASP A 18 5.84 -5.99 -6.53
CA ASP A 18 6.43 -6.78 -5.43
C ASP A 18 5.99 -6.28 -4.06
N ARG A 19 5.95 -4.95 -3.89
CA ARG A 19 5.53 -4.30 -2.64
C ARG A 19 4.02 -4.40 -2.39
N LEU A 20 3.21 -4.53 -3.44
CA LEU A 20 1.74 -4.71 -3.35
C LEU A 20 1.36 -6.10 -2.85
N GLU A 21 2.14 -7.09 -3.26
CA GLU A 21 1.96 -8.50 -2.88
C GLU A 21 2.45 -8.76 -1.45
N MET A 22 3.21 -7.83 -0.87
CA MET A 22 3.67 -7.88 0.51
C MET A 22 2.48 -7.91 1.49
N SER A 23 2.56 -8.79 2.48
CA SER A 23 1.49 -8.94 3.47
C SER A 23 1.54 -7.85 4.54
N THR A 24 0.39 -7.53 5.14
CA THR A 24 0.27 -6.56 6.25
C THR A 24 1.15 -6.95 7.44
N ALA A 25 1.36 -8.25 7.65
CA ALA A 25 2.32 -8.78 8.63
C ALA A 25 3.78 -8.46 8.31
N GLU A 26 4.13 -8.37 7.02
CA GLU A 26 5.52 -8.26 6.56
C GLU A 26 5.98 -6.80 6.45
N ILE A 27 5.06 -5.87 6.20
CA ILE A 27 5.31 -4.42 6.27
C ILE A 27 5.45 -3.89 7.71
N GLY A 28 5.43 -4.78 8.71
CA GLY A 28 5.72 -4.45 10.10
C GLY A 28 4.55 -3.81 10.85
N LEU A 29 3.31 -4.18 10.51
CA LEU A 29 2.15 -3.73 11.28
C LEU A 29 2.05 -4.48 12.61
N ALA A 30 1.48 -3.80 13.61
CA ALA A 30 1.22 -4.42 14.90
C ALA A 30 0.25 -5.59 14.73
N VAL A 31 0.48 -6.71 15.42
CA VAL A 31 -0.36 -7.93 15.38
C VAL A 31 -1.86 -7.64 15.54
N ARG A 32 -2.21 -6.61 16.32
CA ARG A 32 -3.61 -6.18 16.49
C ARG A 32 -4.18 -5.54 15.23
N THR A 33 -3.39 -4.71 14.55
CA THR A 33 -3.73 -4.13 13.25
C THR A 33 -3.89 -5.22 12.22
N THR A 34 -2.94 -6.15 12.15
CA THR A 34 -2.96 -7.28 11.21
C THR A 34 -4.20 -8.13 11.40
N ASN A 35 -4.48 -8.59 12.62
CA ASN A 35 -5.68 -9.38 12.91
C ASN A 35 -6.99 -8.66 12.51
N CYS A 36 -7.08 -7.34 12.73
CA CYS A 36 -8.27 -6.58 12.31
C CYS A 36 -8.42 -6.48 10.79
N LEU A 37 -7.30 -6.39 10.07
CA LEU A 37 -7.27 -6.36 8.62
C LEU A 37 -7.63 -7.74 8.05
N GLU A 38 -7.04 -8.81 8.59
CA GLU A 38 -7.29 -10.19 8.20
C GLU A 38 -8.75 -10.61 8.43
N GLU A 39 -9.38 -10.16 9.53
CA GLU A 39 -10.81 -10.42 9.80
C GLU A 39 -11.73 -9.77 8.75
N ARG A 40 -11.26 -8.69 8.12
CA ARG A 40 -11.90 -7.99 7.00
C ARG A 40 -11.59 -8.61 5.63
N GLY A 41 -10.66 -9.56 5.56
CA GLY A 41 -10.14 -10.12 4.31
C GLY A 41 -8.92 -9.41 3.73
N ILE A 42 -8.33 -8.47 4.47
CA ILE A 42 -7.22 -7.63 4.04
C ILE A 42 -5.89 -8.24 4.52
N PHE A 43 -5.28 -9.08 3.68
CA PHE A 43 -4.01 -9.74 4.00
C PHE A 43 -2.80 -9.03 3.40
N THR A 44 -3.00 -8.30 2.30
CA THR A 44 -1.92 -7.69 1.50
C THR A 44 -2.04 -6.18 1.42
N VAL A 45 -0.93 -5.52 1.09
CA VAL A 45 -0.90 -4.08 0.80
C VAL A 45 -1.84 -3.73 -0.35
N ASN A 46 -1.92 -4.60 -1.37
CA ASN A 46 -2.85 -4.45 -2.48
C ASN A 46 -4.32 -4.36 -2.01
N ASP A 47 -4.72 -5.28 -1.13
CA ASP A 47 -6.09 -5.30 -0.60
C ASP A 47 -6.36 -4.05 0.27
N LEU A 48 -5.34 -3.63 1.01
CA LEU A 48 -5.40 -2.45 1.84
C LEU A 48 -5.51 -1.14 1.03
N LEU A 49 -4.88 -1.08 -0.15
CA LEU A 49 -5.03 0.02 -1.11
C LEU A 49 -6.39 0.03 -1.80
N HIS A 50 -7.01 -1.15 -1.94
CA HIS A 50 -8.39 -1.29 -2.39
C HIS A 50 -9.41 -0.88 -1.33
N CYS A 51 -9.05 -1.00 -0.05
CA CYS A 51 -9.85 -0.51 1.07
C CYS A 51 -9.70 1.01 1.27
N THR A 52 -10.81 1.67 1.59
CA THR A 52 -10.80 3.10 1.90
C THR A 52 -10.55 3.34 3.38
N ARG A 53 -10.06 4.54 3.70
CA ARG A 53 -9.90 5.00 5.09
C ARG A 53 -11.17 4.85 5.93
N GLU A 54 -12.33 5.09 5.30
CA GLU A 54 -13.63 5.10 5.94
C GLU A 54 -14.04 3.68 6.31
N ASP A 55 -13.77 2.74 5.40
CA ASP A 55 -13.96 1.33 5.65
C ASP A 55 -13.06 0.90 6.81
N LEU A 56 -11.77 1.23 6.79
CA LEU A 56 -10.84 0.91 7.89
C LEU A 56 -11.28 1.52 9.23
N LEU A 57 -11.68 2.79 9.25
CA LEU A 57 -12.18 3.49 10.45
C LEU A 57 -13.52 2.96 10.98
N SER A 58 -14.29 2.23 10.16
CA SER A 58 -15.56 1.62 10.59
C SER A 58 -15.37 0.36 11.43
N ILE A 59 -14.16 -0.22 11.46
CA ILE A 59 -13.87 -1.41 12.26
C ILE A 59 -13.76 -1.00 13.73
N SER A 60 -14.54 -1.60 14.63
CA SER A 60 -14.61 -1.19 16.05
C SER A 60 -13.28 -1.26 16.82
N ASN A 61 -12.29 -1.99 16.29
CA ASN A 61 -10.96 -2.12 16.89
C ASN A 61 -9.87 -1.37 16.10
N PHE A 62 -10.28 -0.50 15.17
CA PHE A 62 -9.40 0.21 14.26
C PHE A 62 -9.51 1.71 14.51
N GLY A 63 -8.49 2.25 15.19
CA GLY A 63 -8.43 3.65 15.53
C GLY A 63 -7.52 4.46 14.61
N GLU A 64 -7.45 5.77 14.85
CA GLU A 64 -6.52 6.68 14.18
C GLU A 64 -5.06 6.21 14.26
N LYS A 65 -4.65 5.67 15.43
CA LYS A 65 -3.31 5.08 15.63
C LYS A 65 -3.02 3.92 14.67
N THR A 66 -3.95 3.00 14.56
CA THR A 66 -3.87 1.81 13.70
C THR A 66 -3.80 2.21 12.24
N LEU A 67 -4.67 3.15 11.84
CA LEU A 67 -4.72 3.72 10.50
C LEU A 67 -3.41 4.45 10.14
N GLU A 68 -2.85 5.21 11.08
CA GLU A 68 -1.62 5.96 10.86
C GLU A 68 -0.41 5.03 10.66
N GLU A 69 -0.32 3.95 11.43
CA GLU A 69 0.72 2.91 11.27
C GLU A 69 0.63 2.24 9.89
N VAL A 70 -0.58 1.87 9.46
CA VAL A 70 -0.83 1.32 8.12
C VAL A 70 -0.32 2.24 7.03
N TYR A 71 -0.68 3.51 7.08
CA TYR A 71 -0.22 4.48 6.11
C TYR A 71 1.28 4.75 6.18
N LYS A 72 1.86 4.77 7.38
CA LYS A 72 3.30 4.97 7.57
C LYS A 72 4.10 3.80 7.00
N SER A 73 3.58 2.57 7.13
CA SER A 73 4.13 1.39 6.46
C SER A 73 4.00 1.49 4.95
N LEU A 74 2.84 1.88 4.41
CA LEU A 74 2.65 2.18 2.98
C LEU A 74 3.63 3.23 2.45
N GLU A 75 3.84 4.33 3.18
CA GLU A 75 4.80 5.36 2.78
C GLU A 75 6.25 4.83 2.78
N LYS A 76 6.62 3.95 3.71
CA LYS A 76 7.95 3.32 3.75
C LYS A 76 8.24 2.44 2.54
N ILE A 77 7.22 1.76 2.01
CA ILE A 77 7.36 0.92 0.81
C ILE A 77 7.17 1.71 -0.50
N GLY A 78 6.92 3.02 -0.41
CA GLY A 78 6.82 3.91 -1.57
C GLY A 78 5.40 4.12 -2.11
N PHE A 79 4.37 3.72 -1.36
CA PHE A 79 2.97 4.01 -1.71
C PHE A 79 2.51 5.30 -1.02
N PRO A 80 2.20 6.36 -1.78
CA PRO A 80 1.65 7.58 -1.18
C PRO A 80 0.25 7.29 -0.64
N ARG A 81 -0.08 7.84 0.53
CA ARG A 81 -1.47 7.87 1.01
C ARG A 81 -2.37 8.38 -0.13
N PRO A 82 -3.54 7.78 -0.38
CA PRO A 82 -4.49 8.24 -1.41
C PRO A 82 -5.09 9.64 -1.12
N ALA A 83 -4.46 10.46 -0.28
CA ALA A 83 -4.86 11.83 0.03
C ALA A 83 -4.49 12.85 -1.06
N ARG A 84 -3.76 12.48 -2.13
CA ARG A 84 -3.38 13.44 -3.19
C ARG A 84 -2.96 12.82 -4.53
N ALA A 85 -3.52 11.68 -4.95
CA ALA A 85 -3.24 11.17 -6.29
C ALA A 85 -4.42 11.44 -7.23
N LEU A 86 -4.59 12.71 -7.62
CA LEU A 86 -5.21 13.13 -8.90
C LEU A 86 -5.03 14.64 -9.12
N SER A 87 -3.77 15.10 -9.07
CA SER A 87 -3.35 16.29 -9.81
C SER A 87 -2.28 15.89 -10.82
N ARG A 88 -2.76 15.25 -11.89
CA ARG A 88 -2.27 15.33 -13.27
C ARG A 88 -0.74 15.25 -13.50
N SER A 89 -0.38 14.12 -14.10
CA SER A 89 0.75 13.89 -15.00
C SER A 89 1.19 15.12 -15.81
N PRO A 90 2.49 15.38 -16.02
CA PRO A 90 2.96 16.31 -17.02
C PRO A 90 2.97 15.63 -18.40
N ARG A 91 2.25 16.19 -19.37
CA ARG A 91 2.59 16.11 -20.80
C ARG A 91 2.32 17.46 -21.43
#